data_AF-A0A939WYG3-F1
#
_entry.id   AF-A0A939WYG3-F1
#
_cell.length_a   1.000
_cell.length_b   1.000
_cell.length_c   1.000
_cell.angle_alpha   90.00
_cell.angle_beta   90.00
_cell.angle_gamma   90.00
#
_symmetry.space_group_name_H-M   'P 1'
#
loop_
_entity.id
_entity.type
_entity.pdbx_description
1 polymer ?
#
loop_
_entity_poly.entity_id
_entity_poly.type
_entity_poly.pdbx_seq_one_letter_code
_entity_poly.pdbx_strand_id
1 'polypeptide(L)'
;MKKIALVLMLICFGFSLFAEDSNEFSMFPNLNFSIDTDDTNEFRMFPDLDCPVVSDASNELLKSWNKLSDDEKWFCALSEPFIKEHSLSVATLNPEENVSDNSKSASILKAVWNLHSKDDVLDFVEKYRLNQLGENVAINEAKARLSRNSNLSINEIAIKECLDSVSLAKLYFTKETQDVLGEYGLLAWDYGHVLAALRLCIAADLLSEEEALNLAKPFIDELINDYASWEDYTSHYAFGDVVNSFTHGRFDDMKRIVRQAQKYDIEDETGTELTFHYMKFPGKKVNNNRILTYENAVFNPSLTVYKWILLAIHNTDDSVEPFEDFFSLNGFVKRNLKIPATVSTWLEYKLLKSIIPMAISYAVGTFSDDDKSMQRFSKKLLRYYKTARVAFEKAEVKNDFYYDFYKGYALVAYEADDAKTLDFAVSFLDEEKCQNFDFQELFCANYTNNAKKSASKKNYEEAYRFAKKALSYIEKMKALPEKPENPTINIDSYEKDLNQMISEYKSHLPMRKSRD
;
A
#
# COMPACT_ATOMS: atom_id res chain seq x y z
N MET A 1 -34.34 3.35 20.35
CA MET A 1 -33.88 1.96 20.15
C MET A 1 -32.66 1.80 19.22
N LYS A 2 -32.31 2.76 18.34
CA LYS A 2 -31.08 2.68 17.51
C LYS A 2 -29.75 3.10 18.20
N LYS A 3 -29.78 3.58 19.46
CA LYS A 3 -28.57 3.95 20.23
C LYS A 3 -28.06 2.86 21.20
N ILE A 4 -28.76 1.73 21.32
CA ILE A 4 -28.37 0.61 22.20
C ILE A 4 -27.56 -0.47 21.43
N ALA A 5 -27.70 -0.54 20.09
CA ALA A 5 -26.96 -1.50 19.27
C ALA A 5 -25.45 -1.17 19.14
N LEU A 6 -25.09 0.12 19.09
CA LEU A 6 -23.69 0.56 19.02
C LEU A 6 -22.94 0.34 20.35
N VAL A 7 -23.65 0.45 21.47
CA VAL A 7 -23.09 0.21 22.82
C VAL A 7 -22.88 -1.29 23.06
N LEU A 8 -23.75 -2.16 22.52
CA LEU A 8 -23.57 -3.62 22.62
C LEU A 8 -22.46 -4.15 21.70
N MET A 9 -22.23 -3.57 20.52
CA MET A 9 -21.07 -3.92 19.67
C MET A 9 -19.73 -3.57 20.33
N LEU A 10 -19.64 -2.41 21.00
CA LEU A 10 -18.41 -1.99 21.70
C LEU A 10 -18.17 -2.76 23.00
N ILE A 11 -19.23 -3.20 23.70
CA ILE A 11 -19.10 -4.10 24.85
C ILE A 11 -18.61 -5.50 24.39
N CYS A 12 -19.06 -5.99 23.22
CA CYS A 12 -18.53 -7.23 22.66
C CYS A 12 -17.06 -7.11 22.23
N PHE A 13 -16.66 -6.00 21.60
CA PHE A 13 -15.24 -5.72 21.27
C PHE A 13 -14.35 -5.64 22.53
N GLY A 14 -14.91 -5.12 23.63
CA GLY A 14 -14.25 -5.04 24.93
C GLY A 14 -14.21 -6.35 25.71
N PHE A 15 -14.96 -7.39 25.35
CA PHE A 15 -14.94 -8.69 26.04
C PHE A 15 -14.12 -9.77 25.29
N SER A 16 -14.04 -9.70 23.95
CA SER A 16 -13.20 -10.62 23.15
C SER A 16 -11.69 -10.46 23.39
N LEU A 17 -11.28 -9.30 23.90
CA LEU A 17 -9.90 -9.01 24.32
C LEU A 17 -9.53 -9.57 25.72
N PHE A 18 -10.44 -10.29 26.40
CA PHE A 18 -10.31 -10.64 27.83
C PHE A 18 -10.55 -12.11 28.20
N ALA A 19 -10.57 -13.04 27.24
CA ALA A 19 -10.57 -14.48 27.56
C ALA A 19 -9.15 -15.06 27.46
N GLU A 20 -8.38 -14.95 28.55
CA GLU A 20 -7.29 -15.90 28.83
C GLU A 20 -7.84 -17.03 29.71
N ASP A 21 -7.41 -18.25 29.39
CA ASP A 21 -7.65 -19.52 30.08
C ASP A 21 -9.06 -20.13 30.05
N SER A 22 -9.32 -20.92 29.00
CA SER A 22 -9.89 -22.25 29.20
C SER A 22 -9.30 -23.24 28.18
N ASN A 23 -8.61 -24.24 28.73
CA ASN A 23 -8.27 -25.47 28.02
C ASN A 23 -9.56 -26.24 27.70
N GLU A 24 -9.45 -27.08 26.66
CA GLU A 24 -10.43 -28.09 26.22
C GLU A 24 -11.69 -27.55 25.53
N PHE A 25 -11.68 -27.54 24.19
CA PHE A 25 -12.80 -28.09 23.42
C PHE A 25 -12.32 -28.49 22.02
N SER A 26 -12.06 -29.79 21.87
CA SER A 26 -11.95 -30.45 20.57
C SER A 26 -13.34 -30.60 19.98
N MET A 27 -13.71 -29.78 19.00
CA MET A 27 -14.74 -30.10 18.01
C MET A 27 -14.40 -29.36 16.72
N PHE A 28 -13.68 -30.05 15.84
CA PHE A 28 -13.67 -29.71 14.42
C PHE A 28 -15.03 -30.12 13.84
N PRO A 29 -15.82 -29.22 13.25
CA PRO A 29 -16.61 -29.62 12.10
C PRO A 29 -15.66 -29.68 10.91
N ASN A 30 -15.60 -30.83 10.25
CA ASN A 30 -15.09 -30.93 8.89
C ASN A 30 -15.87 -29.94 8.02
N LEU A 31 -15.29 -28.78 7.75
CA LEU A 31 -15.68 -27.94 6.62
C LEU A 31 -15.10 -28.61 5.38
N ASN A 32 -15.77 -29.67 4.92
CA ASN A 32 -15.77 -30.00 3.52
C ASN A 32 -16.39 -28.79 2.83
N PHE A 33 -15.57 -27.94 2.24
CA PHE A 33 -16.02 -27.16 1.12
C PHE A 33 -16.43 -28.17 0.05
N SER A 34 -17.74 -28.37 -0.07
CA SER A 34 -18.34 -28.82 -1.31
C SER A 34 -17.90 -27.81 -2.37
N ILE A 35 -16.80 -28.13 -3.05
CA ILE A 35 -16.58 -27.62 -4.40
C ILE A 35 -17.80 -28.11 -5.15
N ASP A 36 -18.70 -27.21 -5.51
CA ASP A 36 -19.73 -27.52 -6.49
C ASP A 36 -19.00 -28.00 -7.74
N THR A 37 -19.02 -29.32 -7.95
CA THR A 37 -18.48 -29.97 -9.14
C THR A 37 -19.50 -30.06 -10.27
N ASP A 38 -20.65 -29.39 -10.15
CA ASP A 38 -21.63 -29.24 -11.22
C ASP A 38 -21.46 -27.89 -11.92
N ASP A 39 -20.35 -27.75 -12.65
CA ASP A 39 -20.19 -26.75 -13.71
C ASP A 39 -19.92 -27.45 -15.06
N THR A 40 -20.50 -28.64 -15.24
CA THR A 40 -20.65 -29.25 -16.56
C THR A 40 -21.96 -28.82 -17.19
N ASN A 41 -21.86 -27.99 -18.24
CA ASN A 41 -22.93 -27.69 -19.21
C ASN A 41 -24.22 -27.05 -18.68
N GLU A 42 -24.22 -25.72 -18.48
CA GLU A 42 -25.38 -24.90 -18.85
C GLU A 42 -24.93 -23.56 -19.45
N PHE A 43 -24.80 -23.53 -20.77
CA PHE A 43 -25.02 -22.32 -21.57
C PHE A 43 -26.46 -21.86 -21.27
N ARG A 44 -26.66 -21.06 -20.22
CA ARG A 44 -27.93 -20.35 -20.04
C ARG A 44 -27.96 -19.21 -21.04
N MET A 45 -28.59 -19.50 -22.18
CA MET A 45 -29.27 -18.49 -22.98
C MET A 45 -30.07 -17.60 -22.03
N PHE A 46 -29.75 -16.31 -22.05
CA PHE A 46 -30.56 -15.29 -21.40
C PHE A 46 -32.01 -15.43 -21.89
N PRO A 47 -33.02 -15.35 -21.01
CA PRO A 47 -34.40 -15.44 -21.43
C PRO A 47 -34.74 -14.23 -22.33
N ASP A 48 -35.48 -14.51 -23.40
CA ASP A 48 -36.02 -13.55 -24.37
C ASP A 48 -36.63 -12.32 -23.65
N LEU A 49 -35.80 -11.29 -23.51
CA LEU A 49 -36.22 -9.92 -23.30
C LEU A 49 -36.23 -9.32 -24.70
N ASP A 50 -37.42 -8.91 -25.17
CA ASP A 50 -37.59 -8.12 -26.38
C ASP A 50 -36.56 -6.98 -26.40
N CYS A 51 -35.48 -7.19 -27.16
CA CYS A 51 -34.36 -6.26 -27.26
C CYS A 51 -34.78 -5.05 -28.11
N PRO A 52 -34.74 -3.82 -27.56
CA PRO A 52 -34.82 -2.64 -28.40
C PRO A 52 -33.48 -2.47 -29.13
N VAL A 53 -33.51 -2.53 -30.46
CA VAL A 53 -32.56 -1.93 -31.43
C VAL A 53 -31.11 -1.82 -30.94
N VAL A 54 -30.36 -2.93 -30.99
CA VAL A 54 -28.91 -3.00 -30.72
C VAL A 54 -28.06 -2.65 -31.98
N SER A 55 -28.69 -2.37 -33.13
CA SER A 55 -27.97 -2.26 -34.42
C SER A 55 -27.13 -1.00 -34.62
N ASP A 56 -27.43 0.12 -33.97
CA ASP A 56 -26.84 1.41 -34.36
C ASP A 56 -25.52 1.71 -33.62
N ALA A 57 -25.41 1.36 -32.32
CA ALA A 57 -24.22 1.61 -31.51
C ALA A 57 -23.02 0.73 -31.91
N SER A 58 -23.25 -0.58 -32.15
CA SER A 58 -22.19 -1.49 -32.62
C SER A 58 -21.67 -1.09 -34.01
N ASN A 59 -22.54 -0.54 -34.86
CA ASN A 59 -22.17 -0.01 -36.18
C ASN A 59 -21.29 1.25 -36.08
N GLU A 60 -21.52 2.14 -35.12
CA GLU A 60 -20.65 3.32 -34.91
C GLU A 60 -19.28 2.94 -34.34
N LEU A 61 -19.24 2.00 -33.40
CA LEU A 61 -18.00 1.51 -32.81
C LEU A 61 -17.07 0.89 -33.86
N LEU A 62 -17.60 -0.01 -34.70
CA LEU A 62 -16.83 -0.64 -35.79
C LEU A 62 -16.42 0.39 -36.86
N LYS A 63 -17.25 1.40 -37.14
CA LYS A 63 -16.89 2.48 -38.08
C LYS A 63 -15.70 3.29 -37.57
N SER A 64 -15.68 3.65 -36.29
CA SER A 64 -14.55 4.38 -35.69
C SER A 64 -13.28 3.53 -35.71
N TRP A 65 -13.39 2.27 -35.29
CA TRP A 65 -12.28 1.34 -35.30
C TRP A 65 -11.65 1.13 -36.69
N ASN A 66 -12.48 1.01 -37.73
CA ASN A 66 -12.00 0.78 -39.10
C ASN A 66 -11.30 1.99 -39.73
N LYS A 67 -11.43 3.19 -39.14
CA LYS A 67 -10.67 4.38 -39.57
C LYS A 67 -9.24 4.40 -39.04
N LEU A 68 -8.96 3.66 -37.97
CA LEU A 68 -7.64 3.61 -37.36
C LEU A 68 -6.65 2.85 -38.26
N SER A 69 -5.44 3.38 -38.33
CA SER A 69 -4.25 2.69 -38.85
C SER A 69 -3.86 1.51 -37.94
N ASP A 70 -2.96 0.66 -38.42
CA ASP A 70 -2.54 -0.53 -37.67
C ASP A 70 -1.86 -0.19 -36.33
N ASP A 71 -1.01 0.83 -36.31
CA ASP A 71 -0.35 1.30 -35.06
C ASP A 71 -1.40 1.83 -34.06
N GLU A 72 -2.40 2.57 -34.53
CA GLU A 72 -3.48 3.11 -33.69
C GLU A 72 -4.40 2.00 -33.16
N LYS A 73 -4.66 0.96 -33.97
CA LYS A 73 -5.40 -0.23 -33.52
C LYS A 73 -4.64 -0.96 -32.42
N TRP A 74 -3.32 -1.14 -32.55
CA TRP A 74 -2.50 -1.75 -31.49
C TRP A 74 -2.49 -0.89 -30.23
N PHE A 75 -2.38 0.43 -30.39
CA PHE A 75 -2.44 1.37 -29.28
C PHE A 75 -3.75 1.21 -28.50
N CYS A 76 -4.89 1.17 -29.20
CA CYS A 76 -6.20 0.99 -28.60
C CYS A 76 -6.41 -0.40 -27.98
N ALA A 77 -5.98 -1.47 -28.66
CA ALA A 77 -6.18 -2.85 -28.21
C ALA A 77 -5.36 -3.19 -26.97
N LEU A 78 -4.08 -2.79 -26.93
CA LEU A 78 -3.19 -3.08 -25.79
C LEU A 78 -3.55 -2.26 -24.54
N SER A 79 -4.23 -1.13 -24.69
CA SER A 79 -4.73 -0.35 -23.55
C SER A 79 -6.16 -0.71 -23.14
N GLU A 80 -6.85 -1.59 -23.89
CA GLU A 80 -8.29 -1.83 -23.76
C GLU A 80 -8.75 -2.17 -22.33
N PRO A 81 -8.07 -3.06 -21.59
CA PRO A 81 -8.58 -3.52 -20.30
C PRO A 81 -8.86 -2.36 -19.33
N PHE A 82 -7.89 -1.43 -19.21
CA PHE A 82 -8.01 -0.27 -18.34
C PHE A 82 -9.08 0.73 -18.83
N ILE A 83 -9.09 1.01 -20.14
CA ILE A 83 -10.04 1.96 -20.75
C ILE A 83 -11.48 1.45 -20.60
N LYS A 84 -11.71 0.15 -20.79
CA LYS A 84 -13.03 -0.47 -20.62
C LYS A 84 -13.50 -0.47 -19.16
N GLU A 85 -12.61 -0.73 -18.19
CA GLU A 85 -12.95 -0.65 -16.76
C GLU A 85 -13.52 0.73 -16.40
N HIS A 86 -13.00 1.78 -17.02
CA HIS A 86 -13.46 3.14 -16.85
C HIS A 86 -14.63 3.53 -17.76
N SER A 87 -15.26 2.58 -18.46
CA SER A 87 -16.41 2.81 -19.35
C SER A 87 -16.13 3.91 -20.39
N LEU A 88 -14.93 3.87 -20.99
CA LEU A 88 -14.49 4.78 -22.02
C LEU A 88 -14.43 4.08 -23.39
N SER A 89 -14.36 4.85 -24.48
CA SER A 89 -14.32 4.30 -25.83
C SER A 89 -13.04 3.49 -26.06
N VAL A 90 -13.18 2.23 -26.46
CA VAL A 90 -12.06 1.35 -26.80
C VAL A 90 -11.67 1.43 -28.28
N ALA A 91 -12.46 2.13 -29.10
CA ALA A 91 -12.38 2.10 -30.56
C ALA A 91 -11.82 3.39 -31.20
N THR A 92 -11.36 4.35 -30.39
CA THR A 92 -10.90 5.68 -30.83
C THR A 92 -9.63 6.07 -30.08
N LEU A 93 -8.71 6.81 -30.69
CA LEU A 93 -7.49 7.26 -30.00
C LEU A 93 -7.84 8.12 -28.77
N ASN A 94 -8.68 9.14 -28.97
CA ASN A 94 -9.33 9.88 -27.90
C ASN A 94 -10.48 9.02 -27.31
N PRO A 95 -10.35 8.49 -26.08
CA PRO A 95 -11.37 7.64 -25.46
C PRO A 95 -12.69 8.37 -25.13
N GLU A 96 -12.72 9.71 -25.23
CA GLU A 96 -13.85 10.59 -24.93
C GLU A 96 -14.29 11.44 -26.13
N GLU A 97 -13.91 11.08 -27.37
CA GLU A 97 -14.19 11.86 -28.60
C GLU A 97 -15.66 12.32 -28.75
N ASN A 98 -16.61 11.52 -28.26
CA ASN A 98 -18.05 11.78 -28.35
C ASN A 98 -18.69 12.25 -27.03
N VAL A 99 -17.88 12.58 -26.02
CA VAL A 99 -18.35 13.06 -24.71
C VAL A 99 -18.06 14.56 -24.63
N SER A 100 -19.06 15.37 -24.32
CA SER A 100 -18.92 16.83 -24.27
C SER A 100 -18.16 17.36 -23.04
N ASP A 101 -17.79 16.47 -22.11
CA ASP A 101 -17.13 16.79 -20.86
C ASP A 101 -15.88 15.92 -20.69
N ASN A 102 -14.71 16.48 -21.01
CA ASN A 102 -13.40 15.81 -20.91
C ASN A 102 -12.92 15.65 -19.45
N SER A 103 -13.80 15.86 -18.46
CA SER A 103 -13.46 15.89 -17.04
C SER A 103 -13.06 14.52 -16.50
N LYS A 104 -13.50 13.43 -17.12
CA LYS A 104 -13.28 12.07 -16.60
C LYS A 104 -11.84 11.62 -16.81
N SER A 105 -11.30 11.71 -18.03
CA SER A 105 -9.91 11.36 -18.32
C SER A 105 -8.92 12.18 -17.49
N ALA A 106 -9.12 13.50 -17.39
CA ALA A 106 -8.30 14.35 -16.54
C ALA A 106 -8.37 13.95 -15.05
N SER A 107 -9.56 13.58 -14.55
CA SER A 107 -9.73 13.11 -13.17
C SER A 107 -9.02 11.79 -12.91
N ILE A 108 -9.08 10.84 -13.86
CA ILE A 108 -8.37 9.55 -13.76
C ILE A 108 -6.86 9.77 -13.76
N LEU A 109 -6.34 10.58 -14.69
CA LEU A 109 -4.91 10.91 -14.78
C LEU A 109 -4.37 11.47 -13.46
N LYS A 110 -5.11 12.38 -12.85
CA LYS A 110 -4.79 12.96 -11.55
C LYS A 110 -4.88 11.93 -10.41
N ALA A 111 -5.91 11.11 -10.37
CA ALA A 111 -6.14 10.18 -9.27
C ALA A 111 -5.16 8.99 -9.26
N VAL A 112 -4.87 8.44 -10.45
CA VAL A 112 -4.10 7.20 -10.60
C VAL A 112 -2.60 7.47 -10.72
N TRP A 113 -2.21 8.47 -11.52
CA TRP A 113 -0.79 8.74 -11.82
C TRP A 113 -0.32 10.13 -11.41
N ASN A 114 -1.21 10.97 -10.84
CA ASN A 114 -0.92 12.33 -10.43
C ASN A 114 -0.35 13.20 -11.58
N LEU A 115 -0.89 13.05 -12.79
CA LEU A 115 -0.47 13.81 -13.98
C LEU A 115 -1.37 15.03 -14.18
N HIS A 116 -0.78 16.23 -14.25
CA HIS A 116 -1.51 17.51 -14.38
C HIS A 116 -1.07 18.32 -15.60
N SER A 117 0.06 17.97 -16.20
CA SER A 117 0.69 18.73 -17.27
C SER A 117 1.42 17.83 -18.25
N LYS A 118 1.75 18.37 -19.43
CA LYS A 118 2.56 17.67 -20.44
C LYS A 118 3.94 17.26 -19.91
N ASP A 119 4.58 18.09 -19.10
CA ASP A 119 5.88 17.77 -18.51
C ASP A 119 5.78 16.58 -17.56
N ASP A 120 4.71 16.48 -16.76
CA ASP A 120 4.44 15.30 -15.92
C ASP A 120 4.31 14.03 -16.77
N VAL A 121 3.64 14.12 -17.92
CA VAL A 121 3.44 12.99 -18.83
C VAL A 121 4.76 12.53 -19.44
N LEU A 122 5.62 13.47 -19.87
CA LEU A 122 6.93 13.15 -20.43
C LEU A 122 7.85 12.48 -19.39
N ASP A 123 7.88 13.00 -18.15
CA ASP A 123 8.62 12.40 -17.04
C ASP A 123 8.08 11.00 -16.68
N PHE A 124 6.75 10.85 -16.62
CA PHE A 124 6.09 9.56 -16.40
C PHE A 124 6.51 8.52 -17.45
N VAL A 125 6.42 8.85 -18.74
CA VAL A 125 6.82 7.95 -19.84
C VAL A 125 8.29 7.57 -19.73
N GLU A 126 9.18 8.55 -19.52
CA GLU A 126 10.62 8.29 -19.43
C GLU A 126 10.98 7.39 -18.25
N LYS A 127 10.33 7.55 -17.10
CA LYS A 127 10.53 6.66 -15.94
C LYS A 127 10.16 5.21 -16.23
N TYR A 128 9.10 4.94 -17.01
CA TYR A 128 8.78 3.58 -17.47
C TYR A 128 9.83 3.06 -18.46
N ARG A 129 10.30 3.89 -19.40
CA ARG A 129 11.38 3.49 -20.34
C ARG A 129 12.69 3.15 -19.64
N LEU A 130 13.01 3.86 -18.56
CA LEU A 130 14.20 3.64 -17.75
C LEU A 130 14.04 2.53 -16.70
N ASN A 131 12.90 1.82 -16.68
CA ASN A 131 12.57 0.79 -15.67
C ASN A 131 12.68 1.32 -14.22
N GLN A 132 12.18 2.53 -13.98
CA GLN A 132 12.18 3.18 -12.67
C GLN A 132 10.80 3.16 -12.00
N LEU A 133 9.74 2.82 -12.74
CA LEU A 133 8.36 2.70 -12.28
C LEU A 133 7.72 1.42 -12.81
N GLY A 134 6.61 1.02 -12.18
CA GLY A 134 5.81 -0.12 -12.59
C GLY A 134 5.94 -1.33 -11.67
N GLU A 135 4.97 -2.24 -11.77
CA GLU A 135 4.96 -3.46 -10.97
C GLU A 135 6.01 -4.47 -11.43
N ASN A 136 6.46 -4.40 -12.69
CA ASN A 136 7.56 -5.20 -13.17
C ASN A 136 8.87 -4.88 -12.42
N VAL A 137 9.13 -3.60 -12.13
CA VAL A 137 10.28 -3.17 -11.34
C VAL A 137 10.20 -3.76 -9.93
N ALA A 138 9.04 -3.65 -9.28
CA ALA A 138 8.83 -4.18 -7.93
C ALA A 138 9.04 -5.71 -7.86
N ILE A 139 8.58 -6.46 -8.86
CA ILE A 139 8.80 -7.91 -8.93
C ILE A 139 10.26 -8.25 -9.21
N ASN A 140 10.95 -7.50 -10.08
CA ASN A 140 12.36 -7.73 -10.34
C ASN A 140 13.23 -7.43 -9.11
N GLU A 141 12.88 -6.40 -8.33
CA GLU A 141 13.49 -6.15 -7.02
C GLU A 141 13.23 -7.30 -6.04
N ALA A 142 12.02 -7.85 -6.01
CA ALA A 142 11.69 -9.01 -5.18
C ALA A 142 12.50 -10.26 -5.61
N LYS A 143 12.67 -10.51 -6.92
CA LYS A 143 13.53 -11.59 -7.45
C LYS A 143 14.98 -11.40 -7.02
N ALA A 144 15.51 -10.18 -7.14
CA ALA A 144 16.86 -9.84 -6.70
C ALA A 144 17.03 -10.00 -5.18
N ARG A 145 15.99 -9.69 -4.40
CA ARG A 145 15.96 -9.86 -2.94
C ARG A 145 15.96 -11.34 -2.55
N LEU A 146 15.16 -12.19 -3.19
CA LEU A 146 15.18 -13.64 -2.99
C LEU A 146 16.56 -14.23 -3.34
N SER A 147 17.14 -13.80 -4.46
CA SER A 147 18.43 -14.30 -4.94
C SER A 147 19.58 -13.93 -3.99
N ARG A 148 19.62 -12.69 -3.50
CA ARG A 148 20.66 -12.21 -2.56
C ARG A 148 20.55 -12.84 -1.17
N ASN A 149 19.38 -13.35 -0.81
CA ASN A 149 19.11 -13.97 0.49
C ASN A 149 18.69 -15.44 0.35
N SER A 150 19.30 -16.18 -0.58
CA SER A 150 18.92 -17.56 -0.94
C SER A 150 19.02 -18.58 0.21
N ASN A 151 19.76 -18.24 1.28
CA ASN A 151 19.91 -19.04 2.48
C ASN A 151 18.93 -18.68 3.61
N LEU A 152 18.07 -17.68 3.41
CA LEU A 152 17.09 -17.21 4.38
C LEU A 152 15.68 -17.59 3.94
N SER A 153 14.82 -17.89 4.90
CA SER A 153 13.38 -17.94 4.66
C SER A 153 12.84 -16.54 4.36
N ILE A 154 11.70 -16.45 3.65
CA ILE A 154 11.05 -15.17 3.34
C ILE A 154 10.76 -14.35 4.62
N ASN A 155 10.38 -15.00 5.72
CA ASN A 155 10.15 -14.32 6.99
C ASN A 155 11.44 -13.77 7.61
N GLU A 156 12.58 -14.46 7.45
CA GLU A 156 13.88 -13.94 7.88
C GLU A 156 14.32 -12.74 7.03
N ILE A 157 14.07 -12.78 5.71
CA ILE A 157 14.28 -11.63 4.82
C ILE A 157 13.43 -10.46 5.27
N ALA A 158 12.14 -10.69 5.57
CA ALA A 158 11.21 -9.66 6.01
C ALA A 158 11.70 -8.95 7.29
N ILE A 159 12.22 -9.71 8.26
CA ILE A 159 12.78 -9.17 9.49
C ILE A 159 14.10 -8.43 9.23
N LYS A 160 15.02 -9.05 8.49
CA LYS A 160 16.34 -8.50 8.18
C LYS A 160 16.25 -7.17 7.43
N GLU A 161 15.37 -7.11 6.43
CA GLU A 161 15.19 -5.93 5.56
C GLU A 161 14.05 -5.01 6.02
N CYS A 162 13.40 -5.34 7.13
CA CYS A 162 12.29 -4.57 7.71
C CYS A 162 11.17 -4.29 6.69
N LEU A 163 10.73 -5.33 5.97
CA LEU A 163 9.72 -5.20 4.91
C LEU A 163 8.32 -4.94 5.48
N ASP A 164 7.59 -4.02 4.84
CA ASP A 164 6.16 -3.85 5.07
C ASP A 164 5.33 -5.02 4.50
N SER A 165 4.02 -5.02 4.76
CA SER A 165 3.11 -6.09 4.32
C SER A 165 2.98 -6.20 2.80
N VAL A 166 2.99 -5.09 2.07
CA VAL A 166 2.86 -5.07 0.60
C VAL A 166 4.13 -5.63 -0.02
N SER A 167 5.29 -5.15 0.43
CA SER A 167 6.61 -5.65 0.04
C SER A 167 6.75 -7.15 0.34
N LEU A 168 6.25 -7.61 1.49
CA LEU A 168 6.26 -9.02 1.85
C LEU A 168 5.32 -9.86 0.99
N ALA A 169 4.09 -9.38 0.72
CA ALA A 169 3.15 -10.04 -0.19
C ALA A 169 3.74 -10.17 -1.61
N LYS A 170 4.35 -9.11 -2.13
CA LYS A 170 5.08 -9.12 -3.41
C LYS A 170 6.23 -10.13 -3.41
N LEU A 171 6.95 -10.27 -2.31
CA LEU A 171 8.05 -11.24 -2.18
C LEU A 171 7.54 -12.69 -2.21
N TYR A 172 6.45 -12.97 -1.51
CA TYR A 172 5.77 -14.27 -1.52
C TYR A 172 5.17 -14.60 -2.89
N PHE A 173 4.44 -13.65 -3.49
CA PHE A 173 3.91 -13.78 -4.85
C PHE A 173 5.04 -14.11 -5.82
N THR A 174 6.11 -13.30 -5.81
CA THR A 174 7.28 -13.51 -6.69
C THR A 174 7.85 -14.90 -6.52
N LYS A 175 7.96 -15.42 -5.29
CA LYS A 175 8.50 -16.75 -5.04
C LYS A 175 7.66 -17.86 -5.68
N GLU A 176 6.33 -17.70 -5.70
CA GLU A 176 5.41 -18.69 -6.27
C GLU A 176 5.27 -18.54 -7.80
N THR A 177 5.45 -17.35 -8.35
CA THR A 177 5.19 -17.06 -9.78
C THR A 177 6.44 -16.89 -10.63
N GLN A 178 7.65 -16.78 -10.05
CA GLN A 178 8.88 -16.51 -10.80
C GLN A 178 9.16 -17.51 -11.93
N ASP A 179 8.82 -18.79 -11.75
CA ASP A 179 9.07 -19.85 -12.73
C ASP A 179 8.08 -19.75 -13.90
N VAL A 180 6.90 -19.16 -13.66
CA VAL A 180 5.83 -18.94 -14.64
C VAL A 180 6.06 -17.63 -15.39
N LEU A 181 6.29 -16.52 -14.68
CA LEU A 181 6.48 -15.19 -15.27
C LEU A 181 7.81 -15.01 -16.02
N GLY A 182 8.81 -15.84 -15.72
CA GLY A 182 10.12 -15.78 -16.35
C GLY A 182 10.79 -14.41 -16.24
N GLU A 183 11.53 -14.01 -17.29
CA GLU A 183 12.29 -12.75 -17.32
C GLU A 183 11.47 -11.52 -17.71
N TYR A 184 10.32 -11.69 -18.39
CA TYR A 184 9.46 -10.59 -18.84
C TYR A 184 8.61 -10.00 -17.72
N GLY A 185 8.39 -10.77 -16.64
CA GLY A 185 7.74 -10.28 -15.44
C GLY A 185 6.34 -9.74 -15.73
N LEU A 186 6.13 -8.44 -15.52
CA LEU A 186 4.81 -7.79 -15.62
C LEU A 186 4.75 -6.69 -16.69
N LEU A 187 5.58 -6.77 -17.74
CA LEU A 187 5.62 -5.74 -18.79
C LEU A 187 4.27 -5.51 -19.49
N ALA A 188 3.46 -6.57 -19.70
CA ALA A 188 2.13 -6.43 -20.31
C ALA A 188 1.23 -5.46 -19.53
N TRP A 189 1.26 -5.57 -18.19
CA TRP A 189 0.52 -4.71 -17.28
C TRP A 189 1.05 -3.28 -17.31
N ASP A 190 2.35 -3.11 -17.08
CA ASP A 190 2.99 -1.80 -16.98
C ASP A 190 2.82 -1.00 -18.28
N TYR A 191 3.12 -1.62 -19.43
CA TYR A 191 3.02 -0.94 -20.71
C TYR A 191 1.57 -0.76 -21.16
N GLY A 192 0.66 -1.70 -20.84
CA GLY A 192 -0.77 -1.49 -21.05
C GLY A 192 -1.29 -0.25 -20.32
N HIS A 193 -0.81 0.00 -19.09
CA HIS A 193 -1.16 1.20 -18.32
C HIS A 193 -0.54 2.48 -18.87
N VAL A 194 0.72 2.44 -19.32
CA VAL A 194 1.34 3.58 -20.01
C VAL A 194 0.53 3.95 -21.26
N LEU A 195 0.14 2.95 -22.06
CA LEU A 195 -0.67 3.18 -23.25
C LEU A 195 -2.05 3.75 -22.88
N ALA A 196 -2.70 3.24 -21.84
CA ALA A 196 -3.95 3.80 -21.34
C ALA A 196 -3.80 5.26 -20.91
N ALA A 197 -2.76 5.58 -20.12
CA ALA A 197 -2.48 6.94 -19.68
C ALA A 197 -2.26 7.89 -20.87
N LEU A 198 -1.51 7.48 -21.89
CA LEU A 198 -1.30 8.28 -23.09
C LEU A 198 -2.60 8.56 -23.86
N ARG A 199 -3.51 7.59 -23.96
CA ARG A 199 -4.83 7.81 -24.57
C ARG A 199 -5.68 8.78 -23.76
N LEU A 200 -5.67 8.67 -22.43
CA LEU A 200 -6.35 9.64 -21.55
C LEU A 200 -5.75 11.05 -21.66
N CYS A 201 -4.45 11.16 -21.92
CA CYS A 201 -3.78 12.46 -22.14
C CYS A 201 -4.25 13.16 -23.42
N ILE A 202 -4.66 12.40 -24.44
CA ILE A 202 -5.32 12.96 -25.65
C ILE A 202 -6.67 13.58 -25.23
N ALA A 203 -7.49 12.82 -24.50
CA ALA A 203 -8.80 13.30 -24.04
C ALA A 203 -8.70 14.52 -23.11
N ALA A 204 -7.66 14.58 -22.26
CA ALA A 204 -7.42 15.67 -21.33
C ALA A 204 -6.66 16.87 -21.94
N ASP A 205 -6.48 16.91 -23.27
CA ASP A 205 -5.76 17.97 -24.01
C ASP A 205 -4.32 18.20 -23.51
N LEU A 206 -3.68 17.17 -22.93
CA LEU A 206 -2.27 17.24 -22.48
C LEU A 206 -1.29 16.89 -23.61
N LEU A 207 -1.73 16.09 -24.58
CA LEU A 207 -0.98 15.68 -25.76
C LEU A 207 -1.88 15.72 -27.00
N SER A 208 -1.29 15.96 -28.17
CA SER A 208 -1.97 15.65 -29.44
C SER A 208 -1.97 14.13 -29.69
N GLU A 209 -2.83 13.66 -30.60
CA GLU A 209 -2.84 12.26 -31.05
C GLU A 209 -1.47 11.82 -31.60
N GLU A 210 -0.84 12.67 -32.41
CA GLU A 210 0.49 12.40 -32.99
C GLU A 210 1.57 12.29 -31.90
N GLU A 211 1.55 13.17 -30.91
CA GLU A 211 2.50 13.13 -29.79
C GLU A 211 2.32 11.87 -28.95
N ALA A 212 1.08 11.54 -28.60
CA ALA A 212 0.76 10.33 -27.84
C ALA A 212 1.16 9.06 -28.60
N LEU A 213 0.88 8.97 -29.91
CA LEU A 213 1.25 7.82 -30.72
C LEU A 213 2.77 7.66 -30.84
N ASN A 214 3.51 8.76 -31.00
CA ASN A 214 4.97 8.74 -31.04
C ASN A 214 5.58 8.26 -29.72
N LEU A 215 5.01 8.66 -28.58
CA LEU A 215 5.41 8.18 -27.25
C LEU A 215 5.00 6.71 -27.00
N ALA A 216 3.86 6.28 -27.55
CA ALA A 216 3.32 4.93 -27.40
C ALA A 216 4.11 3.88 -28.21
N LYS A 217 4.59 4.26 -29.40
CA LYS A 217 5.17 3.33 -30.39
C LYS A 217 6.27 2.41 -29.81
N PRO A 218 7.26 2.89 -29.03
CA PRO A 218 8.27 2.01 -28.45
C PRO A 218 7.67 0.91 -27.57
N PHE A 219 6.65 1.22 -26.78
CA PHE A 219 5.98 0.25 -25.91
C PHE A 219 5.13 -0.74 -26.72
N ILE A 220 4.41 -0.26 -27.73
CA ILE A 220 3.66 -1.12 -28.66
C ILE A 220 4.60 -2.10 -29.35
N ASP A 221 5.68 -1.60 -29.93
CA ASP A 221 6.67 -2.42 -30.64
C ASP A 221 7.27 -3.48 -29.71
N GLU A 222 7.55 -3.14 -28.46
CA GLU A 222 8.05 -4.11 -27.48
C GLU A 222 7.02 -5.20 -27.18
N LEU A 223 5.78 -4.82 -26.83
CA LEU A 223 4.69 -5.76 -26.53
C LEU A 223 4.40 -6.71 -27.72
N ILE A 224 4.22 -6.19 -28.93
CA ILE A 224 3.83 -7.04 -30.07
C ILE A 224 4.95 -8.00 -30.50
N ASN A 225 6.22 -7.65 -30.22
CA ASN A 225 7.36 -8.51 -30.53
C ASN A 225 7.66 -9.52 -29.42
N ASP A 226 7.33 -9.19 -28.16
CA ASP A 226 7.67 -10.01 -27.00
C ASP A 226 6.60 -11.02 -26.62
N TYR A 227 5.33 -10.83 -26.98
CA TYR A 227 4.26 -11.80 -26.69
C TYR A 227 3.89 -12.64 -27.91
N ALA A 228 3.50 -13.90 -27.67
CA ALA A 228 3.18 -14.85 -28.73
C ALA A 228 1.73 -14.75 -29.25
N SER A 229 0.82 -14.30 -28.39
CA SER A 229 -0.62 -14.26 -28.63
C SER A 229 -1.31 -13.30 -27.68
N TRP A 230 -2.61 -13.03 -27.91
CA TRP A 230 -3.47 -12.33 -26.95
C TRP A 230 -3.54 -13.08 -25.63
N GLU A 231 -3.68 -14.41 -25.67
CA GLU A 231 -3.65 -15.26 -24.49
C GLU A 231 -2.37 -15.05 -23.64
N ASP A 232 -1.20 -15.03 -24.27
CA ASP A 232 0.09 -14.83 -23.58
C ASP A 232 0.19 -13.42 -22.96
N TYR A 233 -0.14 -12.38 -23.75
CA TYR A 233 -0.16 -10.99 -23.31
C TYR A 233 -1.11 -10.78 -22.12
N THR A 234 -2.35 -11.25 -22.24
CA THR A 234 -3.38 -11.04 -21.22
C THR A 234 -3.16 -11.86 -19.97
N SER A 235 -2.52 -13.02 -20.08
CA SER A 235 -2.10 -13.81 -18.92
C SER A 235 -1.10 -13.03 -18.06
N HIS A 236 -0.09 -12.41 -18.69
CA HIS A 236 0.86 -11.54 -17.98
C HIS A 236 0.19 -10.27 -17.44
N TYR A 237 -0.76 -9.69 -18.18
CA TYR A 237 -1.55 -8.56 -17.71
C TYR A 237 -2.33 -8.91 -16.43
N ALA A 238 -2.98 -10.08 -16.37
CA ALA A 238 -3.74 -10.54 -15.21
C ALA A 238 -2.86 -10.72 -13.95
N PHE A 239 -1.63 -11.21 -14.10
CA PHE A 239 -0.69 -11.25 -12.99
C PHE A 239 -0.32 -9.87 -12.47
N GLY A 240 -0.19 -8.88 -13.36
CA GLY A 240 0.07 -7.50 -12.97
C GLY A 240 -1.10 -6.89 -12.20
N ASP A 241 -2.33 -7.21 -12.60
CA ASP A 241 -3.53 -6.75 -11.88
C ASP A 241 -3.54 -7.25 -10.44
N VAL A 242 -3.21 -8.52 -10.21
CA VAL A 242 -3.12 -9.06 -8.85
C VAL A 242 -2.05 -8.38 -8.03
N VAL A 243 -0.88 -8.09 -8.59
CA VAL A 243 0.16 -7.38 -7.84
C VAL A 243 -0.28 -5.94 -7.53
N ASN A 244 -0.92 -5.28 -8.48
CA ASN A 244 -1.50 -3.94 -8.29
C ASN A 244 -2.59 -3.94 -7.21
N SER A 245 -3.37 -5.02 -7.13
CA SER A 245 -4.45 -5.21 -6.18
C SER A 245 -3.96 -5.23 -4.72
N PHE A 246 -2.71 -5.67 -4.48
CA PHE A 246 -2.08 -5.63 -3.16
C PHE A 246 -1.90 -4.19 -2.63
N THR A 247 -1.70 -3.25 -3.55
CA THR A 247 -1.46 -1.82 -3.25
C THR A 247 -2.77 -1.04 -3.11
N HIS A 248 -3.87 -1.55 -3.68
CA HIS A 248 -5.16 -0.86 -3.77
C HIS A 248 -6.28 -1.54 -2.96
N GLY A 249 -5.95 -2.55 -2.18
CA GLY A 249 -6.87 -3.23 -1.27
C GLY A 249 -8.01 -3.99 -1.95
N ARG A 250 -7.78 -4.46 -3.18
CA ARG A 250 -8.74 -5.31 -3.89
C ARG A 250 -8.13 -6.69 -4.06
N PHE A 251 -8.93 -7.75 -3.98
CA PHE A 251 -8.54 -9.05 -4.53
C PHE A 251 -9.63 -9.44 -5.51
N ASP A 252 -9.46 -8.98 -6.74
CA ASP A 252 -10.39 -9.35 -7.80
C ASP A 252 -10.21 -10.83 -8.13
N ASP A 253 -11.33 -11.49 -8.44
CA ASP A 253 -11.30 -12.87 -8.92
C ASP A 253 -10.53 -12.90 -10.25
N MET A 254 -9.30 -13.42 -10.25
CA MET A 254 -8.52 -13.57 -11.46
C MET A 254 -9.26 -14.31 -12.57
N LYS A 255 -10.20 -15.21 -12.22
CA LYS A 255 -11.06 -15.87 -13.21
C LYS A 255 -11.91 -14.86 -13.96
N ARG A 256 -12.33 -13.76 -13.33
CA ARG A 256 -13.04 -12.65 -14.00
C ARG A 256 -12.15 -12.00 -15.06
N ILE A 257 -10.89 -11.70 -14.72
CA ILE A 257 -9.94 -11.07 -15.64
C ILE A 257 -9.64 -11.99 -16.82
N VAL A 258 -9.36 -13.27 -16.54
CA VAL A 258 -9.12 -14.29 -17.56
C VAL A 258 -10.33 -14.46 -18.46
N ARG A 259 -11.56 -14.54 -17.91
CA ARG A 259 -12.80 -14.60 -18.70
C ARG A 259 -12.99 -13.37 -19.58
N GLN A 260 -12.67 -12.17 -19.07
CA GLN A 260 -12.72 -10.95 -19.86
C GLN A 260 -11.66 -10.93 -20.97
N ALA A 261 -10.50 -11.54 -20.75
CA ALA A 261 -9.45 -11.65 -21.75
C ALA A 261 -9.77 -12.67 -22.85
N GLN A 262 -10.49 -13.75 -22.54
CA GLN A 262 -10.89 -14.77 -23.52
C GLN A 262 -11.70 -14.21 -24.70
N LYS A 263 -12.38 -13.07 -24.53
CA LYS A 263 -13.10 -12.37 -25.63
C LYS A 263 -12.17 -12.01 -26.80
N TYR A 264 -10.87 -11.90 -26.58
CA TYR A 264 -9.91 -11.55 -27.64
C TYR A 264 -9.64 -12.68 -28.62
N ASP A 265 -9.88 -13.92 -28.23
CA ASP A 265 -9.65 -15.09 -29.08
C ASP A 265 -10.93 -15.60 -29.76
N ILE A 266 -12.09 -15.02 -29.44
CA ILE A 266 -13.37 -15.40 -30.02
C ILE A 266 -13.60 -14.61 -31.33
N GLU A 267 -13.92 -15.32 -32.40
CA GLU A 267 -14.49 -14.70 -33.60
C GLU A 267 -15.93 -14.28 -33.29
N ASP A 268 -16.18 -12.98 -33.15
CA ASP A 268 -17.55 -12.49 -33.04
C ASP A 268 -18.20 -12.43 -34.42
N GLU A 269 -18.94 -13.50 -34.76
CA GLU A 269 -19.72 -13.59 -36.00
C GLU A 269 -20.89 -12.59 -36.04
N THR A 270 -21.30 -12.04 -34.89
CA THR A 270 -22.44 -11.12 -34.79
C THR A 270 -22.05 -9.66 -35.04
N GLY A 271 -20.75 -9.33 -34.93
CA GLY A 271 -20.23 -7.98 -35.08
C GLY A 271 -20.76 -6.98 -34.03
N THR A 272 -21.21 -7.47 -32.88
CA THR A 272 -21.79 -6.65 -31.82
C THR A 272 -20.74 -6.13 -30.85
N GLU A 273 -19.60 -6.82 -30.72
CA GLU A 273 -18.46 -6.44 -29.89
C GLU A 273 -17.17 -6.30 -30.70
N LEU A 274 -16.27 -5.44 -30.20
CA LEU A 274 -14.92 -5.35 -30.75
C LEU A 274 -14.08 -6.52 -30.27
N THR A 275 -13.76 -7.44 -31.18
CA THR A 275 -12.82 -8.53 -30.93
C THR A 275 -11.48 -8.24 -31.58
N PHE A 276 -10.40 -8.71 -30.97
CA PHE A 276 -9.04 -8.53 -31.47
C PHE A 276 -8.46 -9.80 -32.11
N HIS A 277 -9.30 -10.82 -32.32
CA HIS A 277 -8.88 -12.15 -32.78
C HIS A 277 -8.06 -12.11 -34.08
N TYR A 278 -8.35 -11.17 -34.97
CA TYR A 278 -7.67 -11.02 -36.26
C TYR A 278 -6.32 -10.28 -36.13
N MET A 279 -6.07 -9.57 -35.03
CA MET A 279 -4.79 -8.93 -34.74
C MET A 279 -3.82 -9.97 -34.19
N LYS A 280 -2.89 -10.43 -35.03
CA LYS A 280 -1.91 -11.45 -34.64
C LYS A 280 -0.61 -10.80 -34.17
N PHE A 281 -0.16 -11.22 -32.99
CA PHE A 281 1.16 -10.85 -32.49
C PHE A 281 2.25 -11.35 -33.44
N PRO A 282 3.15 -10.48 -33.91
CA PRO A 282 4.33 -10.90 -34.66
C PRO A 282 5.25 -11.85 -33.89
N GLY A 283 5.37 -11.67 -32.56
CA GLY A 283 6.08 -12.58 -31.67
C GLY A 283 7.56 -12.80 -32.02
N LYS A 284 8.22 -11.78 -32.58
CA LYS A 284 9.60 -11.92 -33.13
C LYS A 284 10.66 -12.27 -32.09
N LYS A 285 10.40 -12.00 -30.81
CA LYS A 285 11.29 -12.25 -29.68
C LYS A 285 10.68 -13.23 -28.67
N VAL A 286 9.72 -14.04 -29.10
CA VAL A 286 9.08 -15.04 -28.24
C VAL A 286 10.12 -16.05 -27.76
N ASN A 287 10.10 -16.33 -26.45
CA ASN A 287 10.85 -17.44 -25.87
C ASN A 287 9.86 -18.56 -25.55
N ASN A 288 9.86 -19.62 -26.36
CA ASN A 288 8.84 -20.68 -26.33
C ASN A 288 8.69 -21.42 -25.00
N ASN A 289 9.66 -21.30 -24.07
CA ASN A 289 9.58 -21.95 -22.76
C ASN A 289 8.70 -21.18 -21.75
N ARG A 290 8.07 -20.06 -22.15
CA ARG A 290 7.39 -19.14 -21.23
C ARG A 290 5.97 -18.74 -21.64
N ILE A 291 5.48 -19.21 -22.79
CA ILE A 291 4.19 -18.77 -23.32
C ILE A 291 3.12 -19.16 -22.31
N LEU A 292 2.45 -18.15 -21.75
CA LEU A 292 1.39 -18.39 -20.77
C LEU A 292 0.07 -18.65 -21.48
N THR A 293 -0.70 -19.58 -20.92
CA THR A 293 -2.09 -19.83 -21.31
C THR A 293 -3.04 -19.22 -20.29
N TYR A 294 -4.32 -19.11 -20.64
CA TYR A 294 -5.36 -18.71 -19.70
C TYR A 294 -5.43 -19.60 -18.45
N GLU A 295 -5.06 -20.88 -18.59
CA GLU A 295 -4.97 -21.80 -17.44
C GLU A 295 -3.83 -21.40 -16.49
N ASN A 296 -2.69 -20.95 -17.04
CA ASN A 296 -1.56 -20.45 -16.26
C ASN A 296 -1.85 -19.11 -15.57
N ALA A 297 -2.78 -18.32 -16.13
CA ALA A 297 -3.13 -16.98 -15.63
C ALA A 297 -3.98 -17.00 -14.34
N VAL A 298 -4.50 -18.16 -13.95
CA VAL A 298 -5.21 -18.32 -12.67
C VAL A 298 -4.20 -18.59 -11.56
N PHE A 299 -3.74 -17.52 -10.90
CA PHE A 299 -2.92 -17.65 -9.70
C PHE A 299 -3.74 -18.27 -8.57
N ASN A 300 -3.34 -19.47 -8.16
CA ASN A 300 -3.89 -20.15 -7.00
C ASN A 300 -2.88 -20.02 -5.86
N PRO A 301 -2.90 -18.90 -5.10
CA PRO A 301 -1.91 -18.68 -4.05
C PRO A 301 -1.97 -19.81 -3.02
N SER A 302 -0.82 -20.20 -2.48
CA SER A 302 -0.85 -21.02 -1.27
C SER A 302 -1.58 -20.28 -0.14
N LEU A 303 -2.12 -21.02 0.83
CA LEU A 303 -2.82 -20.42 1.99
C LEU A 303 -1.95 -19.37 2.72
N THR A 304 -0.63 -19.57 2.72
CA THR A 304 0.32 -18.61 3.31
C THR A 304 0.36 -17.32 2.50
N VAL A 305 0.47 -17.40 1.18
CA VAL A 305 0.53 -16.22 0.30
C VAL A 305 -0.80 -15.49 0.30
N TYR A 306 -1.92 -16.22 0.22
CA TYR A 306 -3.26 -15.64 0.31
C TYR A 306 -3.44 -14.80 1.59
N LYS A 307 -2.96 -15.29 2.73
CA LYS A 307 -3.03 -14.53 4.01
C LYS A 307 -2.16 -13.29 4.02
N TRP A 308 -0.99 -13.32 3.39
CA TRP A 308 -0.16 -12.11 3.25
C TRP A 308 -0.78 -11.09 2.29
N ILE A 309 -1.42 -11.56 1.22
CA ILE A 309 -2.17 -10.72 0.28
C ILE A 309 -3.34 -10.03 0.99
N LEU A 310 -4.15 -10.78 1.75
CA LEU A 310 -5.24 -10.21 2.53
C LEU A 310 -4.74 -9.16 3.55
N LEU A 311 -3.60 -9.43 4.20
CA LEU A 311 -2.99 -8.47 5.11
C LEU A 311 -2.52 -7.19 4.38
N ALA A 312 -1.89 -7.32 3.20
CA ALA A 312 -1.48 -6.18 2.39
C ALA A 312 -2.69 -5.34 1.96
N ILE A 313 -3.76 -6.01 1.52
CA ILE A 313 -5.01 -5.37 1.10
C ILE A 313 -5.62 -4.57 2.25
N HIS A 314 -5.75 -5.18 3.42
CA HIS A 314 -6.31 -4.50 4.60
C HIS A 314 -5.50 -3.26 5.00
N ASN A 315 -4.19 -3.27 4.76
CA ASN A 315 -3.32 -2.14 5.09
C ASN A 315 -3.42 -0.97 4.10
N THR A 316 -4.04 -1.19 2.93
CA THR A 316 -4.05 -0.21 1.83
C THR A 316 -5.43 0.44 1.62
N ASP A 317 -6.53 -0.30 1.78
CA ASP A 317 -7.89 0.23 1.58
C ASP A 317 -8.62 0.47 2.92
N ASP A 318 -8.92 1.75 3.19
CA ASP A 318 -9.60 2.23 4.40
C ASP A 318 -11.08 1.85 4.44
N SER A 319 -11.64 1.37 3.33
CA SER A 319 -13.05 1.00 3.21
C SER A 319 -13.34 -0.47 3.54
N VAL A 320 -12.30 -1.30 3.69
CA VAL A 320 -12.44 -2.72 4.00
C VAL A 320 -12.80 -2.87 5.48
N GLU A 321 -14.06 -3.19 5.77
CA GLU A 321 -14.50 -3.52 7.14
C GLU A 321 -13.62 -4.65 7.72
N PRO A 322 -13.28 -4.60 9.02
CA PRO A 322 -12.52 -5.66 9.66
C PRO A 322 -13.33 -6.97 9.60
N PHE A 323 -12.95 -7.84 8.66
CA PHE A 323 -13.55 -9.16 8.47
C PHE A 323 -13.40 -10.04 9.72
N GLU A 324 -14.27 -11.06 9.86
CA GLU A 324 -14.10 -12.15 10.84
C GLU A 324 -12.71 -12.81 10.77
N ASP A 325 -12.05 -12.73 9.60
CA ASP A 325 -10.69 -13.20 9.35
C ASP A 325 -9.58 -12.38 10.00
N PHE A 326 -9.85 -11.20 10.57
CA PHE A 326 -8.83 -10.39 11.22
C PHE A 326 -8.12 -11.13 12.36
N PHE A 327 -8.87 -11.86 13.19
CA PHE A 327 -8.29 -12.69 14.27
C PHE A 327 -7.49 -13.87 13.69
N SER A 328 -7.92 -14.41 12.55
CA SER A 328 -7.24 -15.52 11.86
C SER A 328 -5.90 -15.08 11.25
N LEU A 329 -5.84 -13.86 10.70
CA LEU A 329 -4.64 -13.19 10.18
C LEU A 329 -3.66 -12.83 11.31
N ASN A 330 -4.14 -12.32 12.43
CA ASN A 330 -3.31 -12.00 13.59
C ASN A 330 -2.60 -13.23 14.17
N GLY A 331 -3.31 -14.35 14.31
CA GLY A 331 -2.70 -15.62 14.70
C GLY A 331 -1.68 -16.10 13.67
N PHE A 332 -1.92 -15.85 12.38
CA PHE A 332 -1.02 -16.21 11.29
C PHE A 332 0.29 -15.40 11.32
N VAL A 333 0.23 -14.07 11.45
CA VAL A 333 1.45 -13.25 11.55
C VAL A 333 2.26 -13.63 12.79
N LYS A 334 1.58 -13.90 13.92
CA LYS A 334 2.25 -14.34 15.14
C LYS A 334 3.05 -15.63 14.98
N ARG A 335 2.49 -16.60 14.28
CA ARG A 335 3.19 -17.86 14.01
C ARG A 335 4.37 -17.69 13.04
N ASN A 336 4.21 -16.83 12.02
CA ASN A 336 5.19 -16.71 10.95
C ASN A 336 6.35 -15.77 11.26
N LEU A 337 6.08 -14.59 11.83
CA LEU A 337 7.11 -13.62 12.18
C LEU A 337 7.62 -13.77 13.62
N LYS A 338 6.98 -14.60 14.44
CA LYS A 338 7.21 -14.69 15.90
C LYS A 338 7.01 -13.34 16.61
N ILE A 339 6.22 -12.46 16.02
CA ILE A 339 5.81 -11.14 16.54
C ILE A 339 4.42 -11.28 17.17
N PRO A 340 4.04 -10.62 18.27
CA PRO A 340 2.67 -10.71 18.76
C PRO A 340 1.63 -10.27 17.74
N ALA A 341 0.48 -10.94 17.80
CA ALA A 341 -0.74 -10.67 17.02
C ALA A 341 -1.26 -9.23 17.08
N THR A 342 -0.86 -8.44 18.08
CA THR A 342 -1.25 -7.04 18.25
C THR A 342 -0.22 -6.06 17.70
N VAL A 343 0.95 -6.56 17.28
CA VAL A 343 1.96 -5.79 16.55
C VAL A 343 1.94 -6.10 15.06
N SER A 344 1.29 -7.19 14.64
CA SER A 344 0.78 -7.29 13.27
C SER A 344 -0.27 -6.22 12.97
N THR A 345 -1.10 -5.89 13.96
CA THR A 345 -1.99 -4.71 13.96
C THR A 345 -1.24 -3.37 13.99
N TRP A 346 0.10 -3.40 14.05
CA TRP A 346 0.97 -2.22 14.04
C TRP A 346 1.73 -2.07 12.71
N LEU A 347 1.95 -3.19 11.99
CA LEU A 347 2.21 -3.17 10.54
C LEU A 347 1.06 -2.46 9.77
N GLU A 348 -0.11 -2.33 10.40
CA GLU A 348 -1.19 -1.41 10.03
C GLU A 348 -0.88 0.04 10.44
N TYR A 349 0.01 0.69 9.69
CA TYR A 349 0.34 2.12 9.86
C TYR A 349 -0.92 3.02 9.87
N LYS A 350 -1.97 2.67 9.11
CA LYS A 350 -3.22 3.45 9.02
C LYS A 350 -4.13 3.31 10.24
N LEU A 351 -4.23 2.11 10.82
CA LEU A 351 -5.10 1.89 11.98
C LEU A 351 -4.56 2.66 13.18
N LEU A 352 -3.25 2.76 13.40
CA LEU A 352 -2.71 3.57 14.52
C LEU A 352 -2.58 5.06 14.20
N LYS A 353 -2.38 5.47 12.95
CA LYS A 353 -2.43 6.89 12.58
C LYS A 353 -3.82 7.49 12.77
N SER A 354 -4.87 6.67 12.65
CA SER A 354 -6.25 7.05 12.97
C SER A 354 -6.62 6.74 14.43
N ILE A 355 -6.31 5.55 14.97
CA ILE A 355 -6.65 5.12 16.34
C ILE A 355 -5.77 5.75 17.41
N ILE A 356 -4.52 6.14 17.20
CA ILE A 356 -3.80 6.84 18.28
C ILE A 356 -4.45 8.21 18.51
N PRO A 357 -4.63 9.08 17.49
CA PRO A 357 -5.37 10.33 17.67
C PRO A 357 -6.86 10.12 17.98
N MET A 358 -7.53 9.10 17.42
CA MET A 358 -8.95 8.82 17.68
C MET A 358 -9.16 8.10 19.00
N ALA A 359 -8.29 7.22 19.48
CA ALA A 359 -8.37 6.65 20.81
C ALA A 359 -7.91 7.65 21.86
N ILE A 360 -6.96 8.55 21.56
CA ILE A 360 -6.66 9.73 22.39
C ILE A 360 -7.88 10.65 22.40
N SER A 361 -8.46 11.03 21.25
CA SER A 361 -9.61 11.94 21.14
C SER A 361 -10.90 11.34 21.71
N TYR A 362 -11.17 10.08 21.43
CA TYR A 362 -12.29 9.32 21.98
C TYR A 362 -12.06 9.07 23.46
N ALA A 363 -10.83 8.83 23.91
CA ALA A 363 -10.57 8.76 25.34
C ALA A 363 -10.74 10.12 26.02
N VAL A 364 -10.28 11.21 25.42
CA VAL A 364 -10.50 12.58 25.90
C VAL A 364 -12.01 12.93 25.86
N GLY A 365 -12.78 12.35 24.94
CA GLY A 365 -14.22 12.56 24.81
C GLY A 365 -15.13 11.60 25.59
N THR A 366 -14.66 10.42 25.97
CA THR A 366 -15.45 9.37 26.67
C THR A 366 -14.90 8.96 28.03
N PHE A 367 -13.59 9.08 28.27
CA PHE A 367 -13.04 9.10 29.63
C PHE A 367 -12.98 10.55 30.07
N SER A 368 -13.88 10.94 30.97
CA SER A 368 -13.80 12.22 31.67
C SER A 368 -12.37 12.45 32.18
N ASP A 369 -11.60 13.42 31.66
CA ASP A 369 -10.33 14.02 32.15
C ASP A 369 -9.36 13.15 33.00
N ASP A 370 -9.46 11.82 32.98
CA ASP A 370 -8.74 10.94 33.89
C ASP A 370 -7.57 10.37 33.12
N ASP A 371 -6.46 11.11 33.17
CA ASP A 371 -5.12 10.73 32.69
C ASP A 371 -4.77 9.27 33.00
N LYS A 372 -5.32 8.70 34.09
CA LYS A 372 -5.08 7.30 34.49
C LYS A 372 -5.67 6.27 33.53
N SER A 373 -6.73 6.57 32.79
CA SER A 373 -7.34 5.63 31.83
C SER A 373 -6.49 5.52 30.57
N MET A 374 -6.02 6.65 30.05
CA MET A 374 -5.07 6.70 28.93
C MET A 374 -3.75 6.04 29.28
N GLN A 375 -3.16 6.37 30.44
CA GLN A 375 -1.94 5.71 30.90
C GLN A 375 -2.11 4.18 31.03
N ARG A 376 -3.27 3.70 31.50
CA ARG A 376 -3.55 2.26 31.59
C ARG A 376 -3.61 1.60 30.21
N PHE A 377 -4.21 2.26 29.24
CA PHE A 377 -4.26 1.77 27.85
C PHE A 377 -2.86 1.77 27.21
N SER A 378 -2.11 2.87 27.32
CA SER A 378 -0.74 3.00 26.83
C SER A 378 0.20 1.97 27.45
N LYS A 379 0.04 1.65 28.74
CA LYS A 379 0.78 0.55 29.41
C LYS A 379 0.48 -0.84 28.83
N LYS A 380 -0.73 -1.08 28.33
CA LYS A 380 -1.05 -2.32 27.61
C LYS A 380 -0.38 -2.33 26.23
N LEU A 381 -0.51 -1.24 25.48
CA LEU A 381 0.14 -1.10 24.17
C LEU A 381 1.66 -1.27 24.25
N LEU A 382 2.30 -0.73 25.30
CA LEU A 382 3.73 -0.90 25.57
C LEU A 382 4.17 -2.37 25.61
N ARG A 383 3.34 -3.29 26.13
CA ARG A 383 3.68 -4.73 26.19
C ARG A 383 3.80 -5.32 24.79
N TYR A 384 3.01 -4.82 23.85
CA TYR A 384 3.03 -5.25 22.47
C TYR A 384 4.33 -4.79 21.79
N TYR A 385 4.65 -3.50 21.85
CA TYR A 385 5.93 -2.99 21.32
C TYR A 385 7.13 -3.72 21.92
N LYS A 386 7.16 -3.92 23.26
CA LYS A 386 8.24 -4.65 23.93
C LYS A 386 8.49 -6.03 23.34
N THR A 387 7.41 -6.71 22.93
CA THR A 387 7.55 -8.07 22.38
C THR A 387 7.92 -8.06 20.90
N ALA A 388 7.37 -7.14 20.10
CA ALA A 388 7.72 -7.04 18.68
C ALA A 388 9.09 -6.46 18.40
N ARG A 389 9.58 -5.62 19.32
CA ARG A 389 10.92 -5.07 19.28
C ARG A 389 11.99 -6.13 19.00
N VAL A 390 11.80 -7.37 19.48
CA VAL A 390 12.72 -8.49 19.24
C VAL A 390 12.95 -8.76 17.75
N ALA A 391 11.98 -8.48 16.88
CA ALA A 391 12.15 -8.56 15.43
C ALA A 391 12.91 -7.34 14.88
N PHE A 392 12.51 -6.12 15.27
CA PHE A 392 13.16 -4.88 14.81
C PHE A 392 14.61 -4.75 15.30
N GLU A 393 14.95 -5.27 16.48
CA GLU A 393 16.35 -5.33 16.95
C GLU A 393 17.25 -6.22 16.07
N LYS A 394 16.66 -7.12 15.28
CA LYS A 394 17.36 -7.98 14.33
C LYS A 394 17.37 -7.41 12.90
N ALA A 395 16.68 -6.31 12.65
CA ALA A 395 16.70 -5.67 11.34
C ALA A 395 18.07 -5.08 11.07
N GLU A 396 18.64 -5.42 9.91
CA GLU A 396 19.90 -4.86 9.42
C GLU A 396 19.65 -3.56 8.64
N VAL A 397 18.50 -3.49 7.96
CA VAL A 397 18.06 -2.30 7.23
C VAL A 397 17.14 -1.44 8.09
N LYS A 398 17.49 -0.16 8.23
CA LYS A 398 16.68 0.86 8.93
C LYS A 398 16.00 1.77 7.91
N ASN A 399 14.88 1.29 7.37
CA ASN A 399 14.02 2.04 6.45
C ASN A 399 12.96 2.87 7.22
N ASP A 400 12.06 3.53 6.51
CA ASP A 400 11.02 4.37 7.14
C ASP A 400 10.12 3.55 8.07
N PHE A 401 9.77 2.32 7.70
CA PHE A 401 8.98 1.42 8.54
C PHE A 401 9.65 1.11 9.88
N TYR A 402 10.99 0.96 9.89
CA TYR A 402 11.76 0.81 11.12
C TYR A 402 11.67 2.06 12.02
N TYR A 403 11.83 3.25 11.45
CA TYR A 403 11.78 4.49 12.22
C TYR A 403 10.39 4.79 12.74
N ASP A 404 9.35 4.51 11.95
CA ASP A 404 7.97 4.61 12.37
C ASP A 404 7.68 3.67 13.56
N PHE A 405 8.25 2.46 13.58
CA PHE A 405 8.15 1.54 14.73
C PHE A 405 8.64 2.17 16.02
N TYR A 406 9.87 2.69 16.00
CA TYR A 406 10.44 3.30 17.18
C TYR A 406 9.79 4.65 17.53
N LYS A 407 9.24 5.36 16.54
CA LYS A 407 8.40 6.56 16.76
C LYS A 407 7.16 6.22 17.57
N GLY A 408 6.37 5.24 17.10
CA GLY A 408 5.17 4.79 17.79
C GLY A 408 5.50 4.24 19.18
N TYR A 409 6.59 3.50 19.29
CA TYR A 409 7.04 2.95 20.58
C TYR A 409 7.38 4.05 21.58
N ALA A 410 8.11 5.07 21.13
CA ALA A 410 8.45 6.24 21.93
C ALA A 410 7.19 7.01 22.37
N LEU A 411 6.25 7.26 21.45
CA LEU A 411 5.01 7.97 21.75
C LEU A 411 4.18 7.23 22.81
N VAL A 412 3.97 5.93 22.62
CA VAL A 412 3.21 5.12 23.59
C VAL A 412 3.94 5.01 24.94
N ALA A 413 5.28 5.01 24.95
CA ALA A 413 6.05 5.07 26.17
C ALA A 413 5.91 6.41 26.91
N TYR A 414 5.86 7.52 26.17
CA TYR A 414 5.61 8.85 26.71
C TYR A 414 4.22 8.91 27.36
N GLU A 415 3.17 8.50 26.64
CA GLU A 415 1.78 8.48 27.14
C GLU A 415 1.57 7.53 28.34
N ALA A 416 2.41 6.51 28.46
CA ALA A 416 2.37 5.57 29.58
C ALA A 416 3.16 6.04 30.82
N ASP A 417 3.82 7.20 30.75
CA ASP A 417 4.80 7.68 31.74
C ASP A 417 5.92 6.65 32.01
N ASP A 418 6.38 5.94 30.97
CA ASP A 418 7.48 4.97 31.02
C ASP A 418 8.75 5.60 30.44
N ALA A 419 9.35 6.53 31.20
CA ALA A 419 10.53 7.29 30.78
C ALA A 419 11.72 6.40 30.40
N LYS A 420 11.86 5.21 30.99
CA LYS A 420 12.93 4.27 30.63
C LYS A 420 12.71 3.69 29.24
N THR A 421 11.47 3.36 28.91
CA THR A 421 11.13 2.83 27.59
C THR A 421 11.14 3.91 26.52
N LEU A 422 10.75 5.14 26.85
CA LEU A 422 10.89 6.30 25.97
C LEU A 422 12.35 6.52 25.57
N ASP A 423 13.24 6.63 26.57
CA ASP A 423 14.68 6.82 26.36
C ASP A 423 15.28 5.69 25.51
N PHE A 424 14.88 4.44 25.81
CA PHE A 424 15.23 3.29 25.02
C PHE A 424 14.77 3.42 23.55
N ALA A 425 13.48 3.70 23.29
CA ALA A 425 12.94 3.75 21.94
C ALA A 425 13.57 4.88 21.12
N VAL A 426 13.74 6.05 21.73
CA VAL A 426 14.39 7.22 21.10
C VAL A 426 15.85 6.94 20.73
N SER A 427 16.55 6.06 21.47
CA SER A 427 17.95 5.69 21.13
C SER A 427 18.11 4.93 19.82
N PHE A 428 17.02 4.42 19.23
CA PHE A 428 17.03 3.76 17.93
C PHE A 428 16.65 4.71 16.78
N LEU A 429 16.21 5.93 17.10
CA LEU A 429 15.90 6.95 16.10
C LEU A 429 17.18 7.68 15.68
N ASP A 430 17.31 7.86 14.37
CA ASP A 430 18.42 8.60 13.78
C ASP A 430 18.02 10.08 13.67
N GLU A 431 18.63 10.94 14.49
CA GLU A 431 18.33 12.37 14.50
C GLU A 431 18.45 13.04 13.14
N GLU A 432 19.35 12.56 12.26
CA GLU A 432 19.59 13.16 10.93
C GLU A 432 18.47 12.80 9.95
N LYS A 433 17.92 11.59 10.06
CA LYS A 433 16.82 11.12 9.19
C LYS A 433 15.45 11.55 9.71
N CYS A 434 15.31 11.76 11.00
CA CYS A 434 14.03 12.03 11.66
C CYS A 434 13.73 13.53 11.76
N GLN A 435 13.71 14.28 10.65
CA GLN A 435 13.57 15.75 10.66
C GLN A 435 12.12 16.28 10.72
N ASN A 436 11.11 15.44 10.56
CA ASN A 436 9.71 15.91 10.58
C ASN A 436 9.24 16.33 11.98
N PHE A 437 8.14 17.08 12.03
CA PHE A 437 7.62 17.71 13.25
C PHE A 437 7.45 16.70 14.39
N ASP A 438 6.78 15.58 14.14
CA ASP A 438 6.46 14.56 15.15
C ASP A 438 7.72 13.96 15.79
N PHE A 439 8.79 13.75 15.02
CA PHE A 439 10.05 13.27 15.57
C PHE A 439 10.74 14.33 16.43
N GLN A 440 10.73 15.59 16.00
CA GLN A 440 11.30 16.68 16.78
C GLN A 440 10.55 16.86 18.11
N GLU A 441 9.23 16.69 18.12
CA GLU A 441 8.38 16.68 19.31
C GLU A 441 8.80 15.56 20.28
N LEU A 442 8.97 14.33 19.79
CA LEU A 442 9.43 13.20 20.60
C LEU A 442 10.82 13.40 21.19
N PHE A 443 11.77 13.92 20.40
CA PHE A 443 13.11 14.24 20.91
C PHE A 443 13.05 15.31 21.99
N CYS A 444 12.25 16.37 21.80
CA CYS A 444 12.02 17.41 22.79
C CYS A 444 11.48 16.84 24.11
N ALA A 445 10.44 16.00 24.02
CA ALA A 445 9.85 15.33 25.18
C ALA A 445 10.87 14.44 25.93
N ASN A 446 11.64 13.63 25.21
CA ASN A 446 12.65 12.75 25.81
C ASN A 446 13.76 13.56 26.53
N TYR A 447 14.30 14.59 25.88
CA TYR A 447 15.33 15.43 26.49
C TYR A 447 14.81 16.23 27.69
N THR A 448 13.56 16.67 27.66
CA THR A 448 12.90 17.31 28.81
C THR A 448 12.82 16.36 30.01
N ASN A 449 12.42 15.10 29.77
CA ASN A 449 12.35 14.07 30.81
C ASN A 449 13.74 13.74 31.38
N ASN A 450 14.75 13.62 30.51
CA ASN A 450 16.14 13.39 30.94
C ASN A 450 16.71 14.58 31.73
N ALA A 451 16.31 15.82 31.39
CA ALA A 451 16.67 17.00 32.17
C ALA A 451 16.08 16.94 33.58
N LYS A 452 14.76 16.69 33.71
CA LYS A 452 14.07 16.54 35.00
C LYS A 452 14.69 15.42 35.85
N LYS A 453 14.96 14.26 35.24
CA LYS A 453 15.60 13.10 35.90
C LYS A 453 16.99 13.43 36.42
N SER A 454 17.81 14.15 35.64
CA SER A 454 19.16 14.57 36.05
C SER A 454 19.12 15.58 37.20
N ALA A 455 18.19 16.55 37.13
CA ALA A 455 17.97 17.53 38.19
C ALA A 455 17.52 16.86 39.51
N SER A 456 16.66 15.84 39.45
CA SER A 456 16.24 15.08 40.64
C SER A 456 17.40 14.39 41.37
N LYS A 457 18.47 14.05 40.64
CA LYS A 457 19.71 13.48 41.16
C LYS A 457 20.75 14.54 41.55
N LYS A 458 20.38 15.83 41.51
CA LYS A 458 21.27 16.99 41.70
C LYS A 458 22.43 17.06 40.69
N ASN A 459 22.30 16.40 39.54
CA ASN A 459 23.24 16.53 38.44
C ASN A 459 22.81 17.69 37.52
N TYR A 460 22.96 18.92 38.02
CA TYR A 460 22.47 20.12 37.35
C TYR A 460 23.24 20.44 36.05
N GLU A 461 24.49 20.00 35.92
CA GLU A 461 25.25 20.18 34.67
C GLU A 461 24.64 19.37 33.53
N GLU A 462 24.34 18.11 33.78
CA GLU A 462 23.68 17.22 32.81
C GLU A 462 22.24 17.67 32.54
N ALA A 463 21.50 18.05 33.60
CA ALA A 463 20.14 18.58 33.45
C ALA A 463 20.09 19.81 32.55
N TYR A 464 21.03 20.75 32.73
CA TYR A 464 21.17 21.94 31.91
C TYR A 464 21.47 21.61 30.44
N ARG A 465 22.36 20.65 30.18
CA ARG A 465 22.69 20.20 28.81
C ARG A 465 21.46 19.60 28.12
N PHE A 466 20.70 18.76 28.81
CA PHE A 466 19.48 18.17 28.25
C PHE A 466 18.38 19.21 28.00
N ALA A 467 18.15 20.14 28.92
CA ALA A 467 17.15 21.20 28.72
C ALA A 467 17.49 22.09 27.51
N LYS A 468 18.77 22.40 27.30
CA LYS A 468 19.22 23.10 26.08
C LYS A 468 19.02 22.29 24.80
N LYS A 469 19.32 21.00 24.85
CA LYS A 469 19.11 20.11 23.69
C LYS A 469 17.62 20.02 23.36
N ALA A 470 16.73 19.89 24.36
CA ALA A 470 15.27 19.97 24.17
C ALA A 470 14.85 21.29 23.51
N LEU A 471 15.37 22.44 23.98
CA LEU A 471 15.09 23.75 23.38
C LEU A 471 15.51 23.82 21.90
N SER A 472 16.63 23.21 21.52
CA SER A 472 17.04 23.17 20.11
C SER A 472 16.06 22.44 19.20
N TYR A 473 15.28 21.47 19.73
CA TYR A 473 14.21 20.82 18.96
C TYR A 473 12.97 21.69 18.80
N ILE A 474 12.67 22.54 19.78
CA ILE A 474 11.63 23.58 19.66
C ILE A 474 11.97 24.54 18.52
N GLU A 475 13.23 24.99 18.45
CA GLU A 475 13.71 25.85 17.36
C GLU A 475 13.58 25.16 16.00
N LYS A 476 13.95 23.87 15.90
CA LYS A 476 13.76 23.07 14.68
C LYS A 476 12.29 22.94 14.30
N MET A 477 11.38 22.62 15.24
CA MET A 477 9.94 22.55 14.98
C MET A 477 9.38 23.87 14.46
N LYS A 478 9.84 25.00 15.00
CA LYS A 478 9.41 26.34 14.54
C LYS A 478 9.85 26.64 13.10
N ALA A 479 10.99 26.11 12.69
CA ALA A 479 11.60 26.32 11.37
C ALA A 479 11.01 25.41 10.27
N LEU A 480 10.26 24.37 10.62
CA LEU A 480 9.63 23.49 9.63
C LEU A 480 8.50 24.22 8.86
N PRO A 481 8.41 24.02 7.53
CA PRO A 481 7.40 24.66 6.69
C PRO A 481 6.00 24.12 6.96
N GLU A 482 5.90 22.83 7.27
CA GLU A 482 4.65 22.16 7.59
C GLU A 482 4.52 22.02 9.11
N LYS A 483 3.41 22.54 9.64
CA LYS A 483 3.03 22.40 11.04
C LYS A 483 1.69 21.67 11.08
N PRO A 484 1.53 20.66 11.95
CA PRO A 484 0.23 20.03 12.14
C PRO A 484 -0.77 21.07 12.64
N GLU A 485 -2.03 20.98 12.21
CA GLU A 485 -3.10 21.89 12.65
C GLU A 485 -3.29 21.86 14.16
N ASN A 486 -3.02 20.70 14.79
CA ASN A 486 -3.12 20.48 16.23
C ASN A 486 -1.86 19.74 16.73
N PRO A 487 -0.77 20.45 17.06
CA PRO A 487 0.41 19.83 17.64
C PRO A 487 0.11 19.26 19.04
N THR A 488 0.73 18.13 19.39
CA THR A 488 0.54 17.50 20.72
C THR A 488 1.03 18.43 21.83
N ILE A 489 2.11 19.19 21.58
CA ILE A 489 2.62 20.22 22.47
C ILE A 489 2.26 21.64 22.00
N ASN A 490 1.88 22.48 22.95
CA ASN A 490 1.89 23.92 22.75
C ASN A 490 3.36 24.40 22.75
N ILE A 491 3.90 24.63 21.55
CA ILE A 491 5.32 24.93 21.32
C ILE A 491 5.79 26.13 22.18
N ASP A 492 5.01 27.21 22.22
CA ASP A 492 5.40 28.43 22.95
C ASP A 492 5.36 28.24 24.47
N SER A 493 4.38 27.47 24.96
CA SER A 493 4.33 27.09 26.37
C SER A 493 5.54 26.23 26.75
N TYR A 494 5.86 25.21 25.94
CA TYR A 494 7.00 24.33 26.18
C TYR A 494 8.33 25.07 26.14
N GLU A 495 8.49 26.00 25.19
CA GLU A 495 9.67 26.86 25.09
C GLU A 495 9.87 27.70 26.36
N LYS A 496 8.78 28.27 26.89
CA LYS A 496 8.81 29.05 28.12
C LYS A 496 9.24 28.18 29.32
N ASP A 497 8.67 26.99 29.45
CA ASP A 497 9.00 26.05 30.53
C ASP A 497 10.46 25.59 30.45
N LEU A 498 10.96 25.30 29.25
CA LEU A 498 12.35 24.92 29.03
C LEU A 498 13.31 26.06 29.35
N ASN A 499 12.99 27.31 28.95
CA ASN A 499 13.80 28.47 29.32
C ASN A 499 13.85 28.69 30.84
N GLN A 500 12.73 28.47 31.53
CA GLN A 500 12.69 28.49 32.99
C GLN A 500 13.59 27.40 33.59
N MET A 501 13.45 26.14 33.14
CA MET A 501 14.31 25.02 33.57
C MET A 501 15.80 25.32 33.36
N ILE A 502 16.17 25.87 32.20
CA ILE A 502 17.54 26.26 31.86
C ILE A 502 18.06 27.31 32.85
N SER A 503 17.27 28.33 33.17
CA SER A 503 17.64 29.37 34.14
C SER A 503 17.83 28.79 35.55
N GLU A 504 16.88 27.97 36.00
CA GLU A 504 16.92 27.29 37.30
C GLU A 504 18.16 26.40 37.43
N TYR A 505 18.41 25.51 36.47
CA TYR A 505 19.55 24.59 36.52
C TYR A 505 20.89 25.32 36.42
N LYS A 506 20.96 26.41 35.64
CA LYS A 506 22.16 27.26 35.56
C LYS A 506 22.51 27.89 36.89
N SER A 507 21.52 28.29 37.70
CA SER A 507 21.73 28.91 39.01
C SER A 507 22.39 27.98 40.04
N HIS A 508 22.26 26.66 39.82
CA HIS A 508 22.87 25.62 40.67
C HIS A 508 24.27 25.19 40.21
N LEU A 509 24.73 25.64 39.05
CA LEU A 509 26.08 25.33 38.58
C LEU A 509 27.11 26.11 39.41
N PRO A 510 28.23 25.49 39.83
CA PRO A 510 29.28 26.21 40.50
C PRO A 510 29.75 27.34 39.58
N MET A 511 29.76 28.58 40.08
CA MET A 511 30.39 29.68 39.35
C MET A 511 31.82 29.26 39.06
N ARG A 512 32.11 28.91 37.80
CA ARG A 512 33.48 28.72 37.35
C ARG A 512 34.13 30.09 37.57
N LYS A 513 34.89 30.22 38.66
CA LYS A 513 35.82 31.34 38.83
C LYS A 513 36.62 31.38 37.53
N SER A 514 36.54 32.48 36.80
CA SER A 514 37.42 32.69 35.66
C SER A 514 38.83 32.46 36.19
N ARG A 515 39.53 31.47 35.61
CA ARG A 515 40.98 31.42 35.77
C ARG A 515 41.48 32.54 34.87
N ASP A 516 41.60 33.72 35.48
CA ASP A 516 42.39 34.82 34.94
C ASP A 516 43.87 34.42 34.91
#